data_AF-A0A524P0Y3-F1
#
_entry.id   AF-A0A524P0Y3-F1
#
_cell.length_a   1.000
_cell.length_b   1.000
_cell.length_c   1.000
_cell.angle_alpha   90.00
_cell.angle_beta   90.00
_cell.angle_gamma   90.00
#
_symmetry.space_group_name_H-M   'P 1'
#
loop_
_entity.id
_entity.type
_entity.pdbx_description
1 polymer ?
#
loop_
_entity_poly.entity_id
_entity_poly.type
_entity_poly.pdbx_seq_one_letter_code
_entity_poly.pdbx_strand_id
1 'polypeptide(L)'
;MTAVVLQITDFFRYVFVNPGQILSYLNDYFAKNLDSMQYCEEIENGFLFVFRDIDAFTYRAKPLEPASLIQIEETQLEKGKFFQSFFVSQNDFPPEGIEIEIRVIEGEPPLIVPIAKKFVKSVNSQIIIHDIDERTINVQIPTYSTIQGYVNSLVRRFYLSTM
;
A
#
# COMPACT_ATOMS: atom_id res chain seq x y z
N MET A 1 14.85 -19.21 0.82
CA MET A 1 14.69 -17.94 0.08
C MET A 1 14.64 -16.83 1.11
N THR A 2 15.26 -15.70 0.83
CA THR A 2 15.29 -14.55 1.74
C THR A 2 13.93 -13.85 1.71
N ALA A 3 13.41 -13.48 2.88
CA ALA A 3 12.19 -12.69 2.98
C ALA A 3 12.39 -11.31 2.33
N VAL A 4 11.28 -10.68 1.92
CA VAL A 4 11.30 -9.26 1.53
C VAL A 4 10.64 -8.48 2.64
N VAL A 5 11.36 -7.52 3.23
CA VAL A 5 10.82 -6.68 4.31
C VAL A 5 10.92 -5.22 3.88
N LEU A 6 9.77 -4.58 3.75
CA LEU A 6 9.66 -3.14 3.53
C LEU A 6 9.27 -2.47 4.84
N GLN A 7 10.04 -1.49 5.27
CA GLN A 7 9.64 -0.56 6.31
C GLN A 7 8.95 0.64 5.65
N ILE A 8 7.79 1.03 6.16
CA ILE A 8 7.06 2.21 5.73
C ILE A 8 6.86 3.10 6.94
N THR A 9 7.51 4.27 6.97
CA THR A 9 7.40 5.23 8.08
C THR A 9 6.52 6.42 7.72
N ASP A 10 6.05 7.11 8.76
CA ASP A 10 5.22 8.33 8.72
C ASP A 10 3.84 8.16 8.06
N PHE A 11 3.59 7.02 7.43
CA PHE A 11 2.34 6.64 6.80
C PHE A 11 1.16 6.67 7.79
N PHE A 12 1.36 6.16 8.99
CA PHE A 12 0.26 6.00 9.96
C PHE A 12 -0.29 7.29 10.50
N ARG A 13 0.54 8.29 10.72
CA ARG A 13 0.12 9.56 11.31
C ARG A 13 -0.72 10.39 10.36
N TYR A 14 -0.47 10.27 9.05
CA TYR A 14 -1.05 11.16 8.05
C TYR A 14 -2.06 10.48 7.12
N VAL A 15 -2.13 9.13 7.11
CA VAL A 15 -2.96 8.38 6.16
C VAL A 15 -4.15 7.70 6.83
N PHE A 16 -4.01 7.15 8.03
CA PHE A 16 -5.04 6.32 8.66
C PHE A 16 -5.64 6.95 9.91
N VAL A 17 -6.94 6.72 10.11
CA VAL A 17 -7.65 7.09 11.35
C VAL A 17 -7.31 6.10 12.47
N ASN A 18 -7.18 4.81 12.14
CA ASN A 18 -6.82 3.75 13.08
C ASN A 18 -5.91 2.72 12.40
N PRO A 19 -4.58 2.93 12.42
CA PRO A 19 -3.61 2.02 11.82
C PRO A 19 -3.77 0.57 12.30
N GLY A 20 -3.93 0.34 13.61
CA GLY A 20 -4.07 -0.99 14.17
C GLY A 20 -5.25 -1.78 13.60
N GLN A 21 -6.39 -1.13 13.34
CA GLN A 21 -7.55 -1.80 12.74
C GLN A 21 -7.30 -2.27 11.31
N ILE A 22 -6.70 -1.43 10.45
CA ILE A 22 -6.43 -1.85 9.07
C ILE A 22 -5.35 -2.92 9.02
N LEU A 23 -4.30 -2.84 9.85
CA LEU A 23 -3.27 -3.88 9.91
C LEU A 23 -3.83 -5.21 10.38
N SER A 24 -4.68 -5.21 11.42
CA SER A 24 -5.34 -6.42 11.91
C SER A 24 -6.22 -7.03 10.82
N TYR A 25 -7.00 -6.21 10.10
CA TYR A 25 -7.81 -6.69 8.98
C TYR A 25 -6.95 -7.32 7.88
N LEU A 26 -5.86 -6.65 7.48
CA LEU A 26 -4.96 -7.13 6.45
C LEU A 26 -4.33 -8.47 6.84
N ASN A 27 -3.85 -8.60 8.08
CA ASN A 27 -3.27 -9.84 8.60
C ASN A 27 -4.28 -10.99 8.64
N ASP A 28 -5.51 -10.73 9.12
CA ASP A 28 -6.59 -11.72 9.09
C ASP A 28 -6.91 -12.18 7.67
N TYR A 29 -6.95 -11.24 6.72
CA TYR A 29 -7.17 -11.56 5.32
C TYR A 29 -6.04 -12.41 4.75
N PHE A 30 -4.78 -12.05 5.01
CA PHE A 30 -3.62 -12.78 4.49
C PHE A 30 -3.53 -14.20 5.06
N ALA A 31 -3.78 -14.36 6.36
CA ALA A 31 -3.80 -15.67 7.00
C ALA A 31 -4.89 -16.58 6.42
N LYS A 32 -6.08 -16.04 6.14
CA LYS A 32 -7.22 -16.82 5.61
C LYS A 32 -7.12 -17.13 4.12
N ASN A 33 -6.56 -16.22 3.31
CA ASN A 33 -6.69 -16.26 1.85
C ASN A 33 -5.37 -16.44 1.10
N LEU A 34 -4.22 -16.18 1.72
CA LEU A 34 -2.93 -16.10 1.03
C LEU A 34 -1.87 -17.04 1.62
N ASP A 35 -2.25 -18.03 2.42
CA ASP A 35 -1.34 -19.03 3.01
C ASP A 35 -0.06 -18.40 3.62
N SER A 36 -0.26 -17.28 4.33
CA SER A 36 0.82 -16.53 4.99
C SER A 36 1.95 -16.06 4.05
N MET A 37 1.67 -15.84 2.75
CA MET A 37 2.64 -15.25 1.82
C MET A 37 3.14 -13.86 2.24
N GLN A 38 2.37 -13.15 3.08
CA GLN A 38 2.69 -11.82 3.58
C GLN A 38 1.99 -11.53 4.91
N TYR A 39 2.56 -10.60 5.69
CA TYR A 39 1.93 -10.01 6.87
C TYR A 39 2.44 -8.58 7.12
N CYS A 40 1.72 -7.85 7.99
CA CYS A 40 2.10 -6.54 8.49
C CYS A 40 2.50 -6.63 9.97
N GLU A 41 3.50 -5.87 10.37
CA GLU A 41 3.91 -5.69 11.77
C GLU A 41 3.99 -4.21 12.11
N GLU A 42 3.29 -3.79 13.18
CA GLU A 42 3.32 -2.40 13.65
C GLU A 42 4.66 -2.08 14.32
N ILE A 43 5.19 -0.89 14.05
CA ILE A 43 6.38 -0.33 14.72
C ILE A 43 6.08 1.10 15.18
N GLU A 44 6.92 1.65 16.06
CA GLU A 44 6.67 2.95 16.73
C GLU A 44 6.30 4.11 15.78
N ASN A 45 6.89 4.16 14.57
CA ASN A 45 6.67 5.25 13.60
C ASN A 45 6.17 4.75 12.22
N GLY A 46 5.53 3.58 12.16
CA GLY A 46 5.13 2.99 10.89
C GLY A 46 4.83 1.49 10.99
N PHE A 47 5.09 0.77 9.91
CA PHE A 47 4.95 -0.69 9.89
C PHE A 47 5.97 -1.36 8.99
N LEU A 48 6.16 -2.65 9.22
CA LEU A 48 6.82 -3.55 8.31
C LEU A 48 5.77 -4.25 7.45
N PHE A 49 6.00 -4.28 6.15
CA PHE A 49 5.29 -5.15 5.22
C PHE A 49 6.24 -6.28 4.84
N VAL A 50 5.93 -7.47 5.34
CA VAL A 50 6.79 -8.65 5.25
C VAL A 50 6.19 -9.61 4.24
N PHE A 51 7.00 -10.04 3.28
CA PHE A 51 6.66 -11.09 2.32
C PHE A 51 7.59 -12.28 2.51
N ARG A 52 7.05 -13.47 2.26
CA ARG A 52 7.79 -14.74 2.38
C ARG A 52 9.07 -14.75 1.53
N ASP A 53 8.99 -14.23 0.32
CA ASP A 53 10.08 -14.23 -0.67
C ASP A 53 9.81 -13.19 -1.78
N ILE A 54 10.76 -13.06 -2.71
CA ILE A 54 10.68 -12.13 -3.86
C ILE A 54 9.54 -12.48 -4.83
N ASP A 55 9.17 -13.76 -4.94
CA ASP A 55 8.09 -14.21 -5.83
C ASP A 55 6.73 -13.77 -5.27
N ALA A 56 6.52 -13.96 -3.96
CA ALA A 56 5.37 -13.45 -3.24
C ALA A 56 5.30 -11.92 -3.36
N PHE A 57 6.42 -11.22 -3.15
CA PHE A 57 6.46 -9.77 -3.35
C PHE A 57 6.05 -9.36 -4.77
N THR A 58 6.66 -9.97 -5.79
CA THR A 58 6.42 -9.63 -7.20
C THR A 58 4.97 -9.90 -7.61
N TYR A 59 4.41 -11.02 -7.15
CA TYR A 59 3.01 -11.37 -7.39
C TYR A 59 2.05 -10.35 -6.75
N ARG A 60 2.31 -9.96 -5.51
CA ARG A 60 1.41 -9.11 -4.71
C ARG A 60 1.55 -7.62 -5.03
N ALA A 61 2.76 -7.19 -5.37
CA ALA A 61 3.08 -5.84 -5.83
C ALA A 61 2.85 -5.65 -7.34
N LYS A 62 2.19 -6.60 -8.03
CA LYS A 62 1.83 -6.45 -9.45
C LYS A 62 1.01 -5.17 -9.65
N PRO A 63 1.45 -4.22 -10.50
CA PRO A 63 0.72 -2.99 -10.82
C PRO A 63 -0.69 -3.28 -11.33
N LEU A 64 -1.67 -2.47 -10.92
CA LEU A 64 -3.01 -2.51 -11.52
C LEU A 64 -3.04 -1.60 -12.75
N GLU A 65 -3.83 -1.98 -13.75
CA GLU A 65 -4.07 -1.14 -14.93
C GLU A 65 -4.79 0.16 -14.51
N PRO A 66 -4.35 1.35 -14.95
CA PRO A 66 -4.96 2.62 -14.55
C PRO A 66 -6.47 2.69 -14.81
N ALA A 67 -6.94 2.12 -15.92
CA ALA A 67 -8.36 2.05 -16.27
C ALA A 67 -9.18 1.28 -15.23
N SER A 68 -8.57 0.29 -14.56
CA SER A 68 -9.24 -0.46 -13.50
C SER A 68 -9.46 0.45 -12.26
N LEU A 69 -8.53 1.34 -11.93
CA LEU A 69 -8.63 2.14 -10.71
C LEU A 69 -9.73 3.21 -10.74
N ILE A 70 -10.32 3.50 -11.90
CA ILE A 70 -11.35 4.54 -12.06
C ILE A 70 -12.77 4.01 -11.76
N GLN A 71 -13.05 2.73 -12.00
CA GLN A 71 -14.41 2.19 -11.96
C GLN A 71 -14.60 1.23 -10.78
N ILE A 72 -15.22 1.70 -9.70
CA ILE A 72 -15.84 0.83 -8.69
C ILE A 72 -17.33 0.82 -9.03
N GLU A 73 -17.85 -0.33 -9.44
CA GLU A 73 -19.27 -0.49 -9.75
C GLU A 73 -20.13 -0.19 -8.52
N GLU A 74 -21.37 0.27 -8.73
CA GLU A 74 -22.30 0.62 -7.63
C GLU A 74 -22.49 -0.51 -6.62
N THR A 75 -22.44 -1.77 -7.09
CA THR A 75 -22.55 -2.98 -6.27
C THR A 75 -21.40 -3.16 -5.26
N GLN A 76 -20.30 -2.43 -5.43
CA GLN A 76 -19.09 -2.52 -4.60
C GLN A 76 -18.89 -1.28 -3.71
N LEU A 77 -19.84 -0.33 -3.72
CA LEU A 77 -19.76 0.91 -2.94
C LEU A 77 -19.58 0.66 -1.44
N GLU A 78 -20.23 -0.38 -0.89
CA GLU A 78 -20.09 -0.74 0.52
C GLU A 78 -18.66 -1.17 0.87
N LYS A 79 -17.97 -1.86 -0.04
CA LYS A 79 -16.57 -2.27 0.14
C LYS A 79 -15.62 -1.08 0.01
N GLY A 80 -15.94 -0.15 -0.89
CA GLY A 80 -15.24 1.13 -0.98
C GLY A 80 -15.39 1.93 0.31
N LYS A 81 -16.61 2.07 0.85
CA LYS A 81 -16.88 2.73 2.13
C LYS A 81 -16.15 2.05 3.29
N PHE A 82 -16.14 0.72 3.32
CA PHE A 82 -15.39 -0.04 4.32
C PHE A 82 -13.90 0.33 4.31
N PHE A 83 -13.22 0.24 3.17
CA PHE A 83 -11.80 0.60 3.12
C PHE A 83 -11.57 2.08 3.37
N GLN A 84 -12.41 2.96 2.83
CA GLN A 84 -12.32 4.40 3.04
C GLN A 84 -12.39 4.77 4.53
N SER A 85 -13.12 4.01 5.35
CA SER A 85 -13.24 4.25 6.79
C SER A 85 -11.93 4.12 7.56
N PHE A 86 -10.91 3.45 6.98
CA PHE A 86 -9.59 3.37 7.59
C PHE A 86 -8.73 4.61 7.33
N PHE A 87 -9.03 5.39 6.28
CA PHE A 87 -8.23 6.54 5.86
C PHE A 87 -8.75 7.85 6.45
N VAL A 88 -7.87 8.83 6.65
CA VAL A 88 -8.25 10.20 7.05
C VAL A 88 -9.25 10.80 6.07
N SER A 89 -10.10 11.73 6.53
CA SER A 89 -11.03 12.41 5.64
C SER A 89 -10.32 13.44 4.76
N GLN A 90 -10.96 13.89 3.68
CA GLN A 90 -10.41 14.96 2.85
C GLN A 90 -10.12 16.25 3.64
N ASN A 91 -10.91 16.53 4.68
CA ASN A 91 -10.74 17.72 5.51
C ASN A 91 -9.53 17.62 6.44
N ASP A 92 -9.11 16.39 6.79
CA ASP A 92 -7.98 16.13 7.68
C ASP A 92 -6.69 15.82 6.90
N PHE A 93 -6.78 15.70 5.58
CA PHE A 93 -5.62 15.47 4.72
C PHE A 93 -4.79 16.75 4.60
N PRO A 94 -3.47 16.72 4.87
CA PRO A 94 -2.63 17.91 4.84
C PRO A 94 -2.66 18.62 3.47
N PRO A 95 -2.89 19.95 3.42
CA PRO A 95 -2.97 20.69 2.16
C PRO A 95 -1.65 20.71 1.38
N GLU A 96 -0.52 20.55 2.07
CA GLU A 96 0.82 20.40 1.50
C GLU A 96 1.10 19.00 0.91
N GLY A 97 0.18 18.05 1.10
CA GLY A 97 0.41 16.64 0.81
C GLY A 97 1.13 15.92 1.95
N ILE A 98 1.48 14.67 1.71
CA ILE A 98 2.18 13.84 2.71
C ILE A 98 3.41 13.21 2.08
N GLU A 99 4.46 13.05 2.89
CA GLU A 99 5.66 12.32 2.53
C GLU A 99 5.72 11.03 3.34
N ILE A 100 6.05 9.94 2.67
CA ILE A 100 6.19 8.63 3.29
C ILE A 100 7.52 8.04 2.83
N GLU A 101 8.29 7.49 3.75
CA GLU A 101 9.52 6.79 3.42
C GLU A 101 9.22 5.29 3.30
N ILE A 102 9.73 4.67 2.23
CA ILE A 102 9.71 3.21 2.03
C ILE A 102 11.15 2.74 1.93
N ARG A 103 11.56 1.88 2.87
CA ARG A 103 12.92 1.34 2.96
C ARG A 103 12.93 -0.18 2.86
N VAL A 104 13.83 -0.71 2.03
CA VAL A 104 14.10 -2.16 1.96
C VAL A 104 15.03 -2.57 3.10
N ILE A 105 14.45 -3.20 4.13
CA ILE A 105 15.18 -3.71 5.31
C ILE A 105 15.83 -5.05 5.00
N GLU A 106 15.10 -5.95 4.35
CA GLU A 106 15.55 -7.30 3.99
C GLU A 106 15.19 -7.60 2.53
N GLY A 107 16.08 -8.32 1.83
CA GLY A 107 15.96 -8.67 0.42
C GLY A 107 16.98 -7.93 -0.47
N GLU A 108 16.81 -8.04 -1.80
CA GLU A 108 17.70 -7.46 -2.81
C GLU A 108 17.15 -6.13 -3.35
N PRO A 109 17.67 -4.96 -2.93
CA PRO A 109 17.13 -3.66 -3.31
C PRO A 109 17.06 -3.41 -4.84
N PRO A 110 18.06 -3.82 -5.65
CA PRO A 110 17.99 -3.68 -7.12
C PRO A 110 16.79 -4.40 -7.76
N LEU A 111 16.26 -5.46 -7.12
CA LEU A 111 15.06 -6.16 -7.58
C LEU A 111 13.79 -5.54 -7.00
N ILE A 112 13.83 -5.15 -5.73
CA ILE A 112 12.65 -4.73 -4.96
C ILE A 112 12.22 -3.30 -5.28
N VAL A 113 13.16 -2.35 -5.28
CA VAL A 113 12.86 -0.92 -5.43
C VAL A 113 12.15 -0.62 -6.76
N PRO A 114 12.58 -1.16 -7.92
CA PRO A 114 11.86 -0.93 -9.18
C PRO A 114 10.41 -1.43 -9.17
N ILE A 115 10.14 -2.56 -8.50
CA ILE A 115 8.78 -3.12 -8.38
C ILE A 115 7.94 -2.24 -7.46
N ALA A 116 8.47 -1.84 -6.30
CA ALA A 116 7.79 -0.94 -5.36
C ALA A 116 7.41 0.38 -6.02
N LYS A 117 8.31 1.00 -6.79
CA LYS A 117 8.04 2.23 -7.55
C LYS A 117 6.90 2.05 -8.54
N LYS A 118 6.90 0.96 -9.31
CA LYS A 118 5.84 0.65 -10.27
C LYS A 118 4.50 0.44 -9.58
N PHE A 119 4.50 -0.28 -8.46
CA PHE A 119 3.30 -0.49 -7.65
C PHE A 119 2.72 0.83 -7.15
N VAL A 120 3.53 1.67 -6.50
CA VAL A 120 3.11 2.97 -5.97
C VAL A 120 2.56 3.86 -7.09
N LYS A 121 3.31 4.01 -8.19
CA LYS A 121 2.89 4.81 -9.35
C LYS A 121 1.63 4.29 -10.04
N SER A 122 1.34 2.98 -9.93
CA SER A 122 0.12 2.43 -10.51
C SER A 122 -1.13 3.00 -9.87
N VAL A 123 -1.08 3.38 -8.59
CA VAL A 123 -2.24 3.89 -7.83
C VAL A 123 -2.62 5.31 -8.26
N ASN A 124 -1.63 6.17 -8.47
CA ASN A 124 -1.82 7.51 -9.01
C ASN A 124 -0.53 7.99 -9.69
N SER A 125 -0.63 8.43 -10.94
CA SER A 125 0.52 8.92 -11.72
C SER A 125 1.11 10.22 -11.15
N GLN A 126 0.34 10.97 -10.37
CA GLN A 126 0.74 12.23 -9.73
C GLN A 126 1.65 12.05 -8.50
N ILE A 127 1.75 10.85 -7.94
CA ILE A 127 2.66 10.57 -6.82
C ILE A 127 4.09 10.89 -7.25
N ILE A 128 4.86 11.65 -6.49
CA ILE A 128 6.28 11.91 -6.79
C ILE A 128 7.13 10.93 -5.99
N ILE A 129 8.19 10.37 -6.59
CA ILE A 129 9.10 9.45 -5.91
C ILE A 129 10.51 9.97 -6.04
N HIS A 130 11.20 10.10 -4.92
CA HIS A 130 12.60 10.49 -4.82
C HIS A 130 13.44 9.33 -4.29
N ASP A 131 14.53 9.01 -4.97
CA ASP A 131 15.53 8.08 -4.46
C ASP A 131 16.38 8.78 -3.40
N ILE A 132 16.39 8.23 -2.18
CA ILE A 132 17.27 8.70 -1.11
C ILE A 132 18.60 7.95 -1.17
N ASP A 133 18.52 6.62 -1.31
CA ASP A 133 19.65 5.72 -1.52
C ASP A 133 19.19 4.46 -2.28
N GLU A 134 20.06 3.44 -2.41
CA GLU A 134 19.75 2.19 -3.13
C GLU A 134 18.60 1.38 -2.51
N ARG A 135 18.26 1.61 -1.25
CA ARG A 135 17.27 0.88 -0.45
C ARG A 135 16.04 1.71 -0.12
N THR A 136 16.15 3.02 -0.18
CA THR A 136 15.19 3.95 0.42
C THR A 136 14.64 4.90 -0.62
N ILE A 137 13.31 4.97 -0.69
CA ILE A 137 12.58 5.94 -1.51
C ILE A 137 11.67 6.79 -0.63
N ASN A 138 11.61 8.09 -0.91
CA ASN A 138 10.58 8.98 -0.39
C ASN A 138 9.47 9.10 -1.43
N VAL A 139 8.23 8.92 -1.00
CA VAL A 139 7.03 8.98 -1.83
C VAL A 139 6.18 10.15 -1.35
N GLN A 140 6.01 11.14 -2.22
CA GLN A 140 5.15 12.28 -1.97
C GLN A 140 3.76 12.04 -2.57
N ILE A 141 2.75 12.03 -1.71
CA ILE A 141 1.34 11.93 -2.09
C ILE A 141 0.76 13.35 -2.07
N PRO A 142 0.54 13.98 -3.25
CA PRO A 142 0.29 15.42 -3.32
C PRO A 142 -1.13 15.81 -2.96
N THR A 143 -2.10 14.90 -3.11
CA THR A 143 -3.53 15.21 -2.98
C THR A 143 -4.32 14.02 -2.48
N TYR A 144 -5.45 14.33 -1.81
CA TYR A 144 -6.39 13.34 -1.29
C TYR A 144 -6.95 12.38 -2.35
N SER A 145 -7.03 12.77 -3.63
CA SER A 145 -7.52 11.88 -4.70
C SER A 145 -6.68 10.61 -4.84
N THR A 146 -5.41 10.64 -4.40
CA THR A 146 -4.54 9.46 -4.32
C THR A 146 -5.06 8.43 -3.33
N ILE A 147 -5.64 8.86 -2.21
CA ILE A 147 -6.25 7.98 -1.21
C ILE A 147 -7.41 7.19 -1.82
N GLN A 148 -8.24 7.83 -2.63
CA GLN A 148 -9.30 7.14 -3.36
C GLN A 148 -8.74 6.08 -4.32
N GLY A 149 -7.62 6.37 -4.99
CA GLY A 149 -6.89 5.39 -5.78
C GLY A 149 -6.43 4.18 -4.96
N TYR A 150 -5.91 4.40 -3.75
CA TYR A 150 -5.52 3.33 -2.83
C TYR A 150 -6.72 2.49 -2.39
N VAL A 151 -7.83 3.13 -2.00
CA VAL A 151 -9.08 2.44 -1.66
C VAL A 151 -9.55 1.56 -2.82
N ASN A 152 -9.56 2.09 -4.04
CA ASN A 152 -9.97 1.34 -5.23
C ASN A 152 -9.02 0.16 -5.51
N SER A 153 -7.71 0.34 -5.30
CA SER A 153 -6.71 -0.72 -5.39
C SER A 153 -6.97 -1.83 -4.36
N LEU A 154 -7.31 -1.50 -3.12
CA LEU A 154 -7.63 -2.47 -2.06
C LEU A 154 -8.91 -3.26 -2.38
N VAL A 155 -9.98 -2.57 -2.80
CA VAL A 155 -11.22 -3.24 -3.26
C VAL A 155 -10.91 -4.24 -4.36
N ARG A 156 -10.12 -3.82 -5.35
CA ARG A 156 -9.75 -4.70 -6.46
C ARG A 156 -8.95 -5.90 -6.03
N ARG A 157 -7.94 -5.72 -5.19
CA ARG A 157 -7.04 -6.81 -4.77
C ARG A 157 -7.70 -7.82 -3.85
N PHE A 158 -8.70 -7.40 -3.07
CA PHE A 158 -9.29 -8.27 -2.04
C PHE A 158 -10.70 -8.76 -2.36
N TYR A 159 -11.40 -8.12 -3.29
CA TYR A 159 -12.77 -8.48 -3.61
C TYR A 159 -13.06 -8.68 -5.09
N LEU A 160 -12.26 -8.08 -5.98
CA LEU A 160 -12.44 -8.21 -7.44
C LEU A 160 -11.25 -8.90 -8.11
N SER A 161 -10.30 -9.42 -7.33
CA SER A 161 -9.22 -10.24 -7.84
C SER A 161 -9.87 -11.49 -8.40
N THR A 162 -10.13 -11.47 -9.69
CA THR A 162 -10.57 -12.62 -10.46
C THR A 162 -9.68 -13.80 -10.13
N MET A 163 -10.34 -14.93 -9.83
CA MET A 163 -9.78 -16.28 -9.98
C MET A 163 -9.00 -16.42 -11.28
#